data_AF-A0A0U0W2L7-F1
#
_entry.id   AF-A0A0U0W2L7-F1
#
_cell.length_a   1.000
_cell.length_b   1.000
_cell.length_c   1.000
_cell.angle_alpha   90.00
_cell.angle_beta   90.00
_cell.angle_gamma   90.00
#
_symmetry.space_group_name_H-M   'P 1'
#
loop_
_entity.id
_entity.type
_entity.pdbx_description
1 polymer ?
#
loop_
_entity_poly.entity_id
_entity_poly.type
_entity_poly.pdbx_seq_one_letter_code
_entity_poly.pdbx_strand_id
1 'polypeptide(L)'
;MVSLEKVGGIGRIEPGGEMTTKRVTRVATIAGPVGALLAALLIPAGVAHADQTDQDFTTFLQSHGVSLGSPAMTLKAAHAMCQDLDAGYTEKDEVDQLTGADRMNQPQAQMFVGAATADYCPEHHPASKPKGK
;
A
#
# COMPACT_ATOMS: atom_id res chain seq x y z
N MET A 1 -38.08 -9.10 14.41
CA MET A 1 -36.69 -9.44 14.03
C MET A 1 -36.20 -8.22 13.26
N VAL A 2 -35.49 -7.35 13.99
CA VAL A 2 -35.53 -5.87 13.90
C VAL A 2 -34.62 -5.40 12.75
N SER A 3 -35.15 -4.91 11.63
CA SER A 3 -35.73 -3.58 11.33
C SER A 3 -34.72 -2.76 10.54
N LEU A 4 -34.96 -2.66 9.22
CA LEU A 4 -34.39 -1.66 8.34
C LEU A 4 -34.78 -0.28 8.86
N GLU A 5 -33.85 0.68 8.90
CA GLU A 5 -34.20 2.08 8.67
C GLU A 5 -32.99 2.88 8.16
N LYS A 6 -33.29 3.68 7.14
CA LYS A 6 -32.45 4.48 6.28
C LYS A 6 -32.59 5.93 6.73
N VAL A 7 -31.55 6.54 7.30
CA VAL A 7 -31.40 8.01 7.50
C VAL A 7 -29.88 8.22 7.67
N GLY A 8 -29.14 9.04 6.94
CA GLY A 8 -29.41 10.39 6.44
C GLY A 8 -28.34 11.31 7.04
N GLY A 9 -27.93 12.36 6.31
CA GLY A 9 -27.30 13.53 6.93
C GLY A 9 -25.88 13.86 6.48
N ILE A 10 -25.80 14.60 5.37
CA ILE A 10 -24.78 15.62 5.16
C ILE A 10 -24.81 16.63 6.31
N GLY A 11 -23.67 16.88 6.95
CA GLY A 11 -23.54 17.85 8.04
C GLY A 11 -22.14 18.45 8.05
N ARG A 12 -22.02 19.62 7.46
CA ARG A 12 -20.83 20.49 7.46
C ARG A 12 -20.95 21.46 8.63
N ILE A 13 -20.01 21.51 9.59
CA ILE A 13 -19.83 22.69 10.47
C ILE A 13 -18.46 22.70 11.17
N GLU A 14 -17.63 23.63 10.70
CA GLU A 14 -16.62 24.55 11.29
C GLU A 14 -16.32 24.62 12.83
N PRO A 15 -15.21 25.31 13.22
CA PRO A 15 -14.35 25.01 14.38
C PRO A 15 -14.58 25.89 15.63
N GLY A 16 -13.94 25.48 16.73
CA GLY A 16 -13.62 26.35 17.88
C GLY A 16 -14.39 26.05 19.15
N GLY A 17 -13.67 25.79 20.25
CA GLY A 17 -14.28 25.67 21.58
C GLY A 17 -13.45 24.92 22.60
N GLU A 18 -12.39 25.56 23.09
CA GLU A 18 -11.76 25.25 24.36
C GLU A 18 -12.80 25.25 25.50
N MET A 19 -12.90 24.19 26.29
CA MET A 19 -13.30 24.29 27.71
C MET A 19 -13.04 23.00 28.48
N THR A 20 -11.94 23.04 29.22
CA THR A 20 -11.72 22.45 30.54
C THR A 20 -12.87 21.61 31.14
N THR A 21 -12.60 20.33 31.41
CA THR A 21 -13.12 19.65 32.62
C THR A 21 -12.35 18.36 32.87
N LYS A 22 -11.52 18.40 33.92
CA LYS A 22 -10.83 17.28 34.53
C LYS A 22 -11.84 16.31 35.16
N ARG A 23 -11.80 15.01 34.83
CA ARG A 23 -12.02 13.87 35.77
C ARG A 23 -11.28 12.64 35.21
N VAL A 24 -10.02 12.42 35.62
CA VAL A 24 -9.65 11.47 36.69
C VAL A 24 -9.84 9.99 36.27
N THR A 25 -8.71 9.41 35.86
CA THR A 25 -8.16 8.15 36.38
C THR A 25 -8.93 6.86 36.11
N ARG A 26 -8.44 6.08 35.13
CA ARG A 26 -7.80 4.77 35.39
C ARG A 26 -6.68 4.51 34.38
N VAL A 27 -5.47 4.92 34.74
CA VAL A 27 -4.25 4.37 34.14
C VAL A 27 -4.13 2.95 34.69
N ALA A 28 -4.29 1.93 33.83
CA ALA A 28 -4.01 0.55 34.20
C ALA A 28 -2.50 0.34 34.26
N THR A 29 -1.89 0.69 35.39
CA THR A 29 -0.50 0.33 35.71
C THR A 29 -0.45 -1.15 36.10
N ILE A 30 0.06 -2.00 35.20
CA ILE A 30 0.47 -3.37 35.50
C ILE A 30 1.92 -3.30 35.99
N ALA A 31 2.12 -3.47 37.30
CA ALA A 31 3.44 -3.54 37.93
C ALA A 31 3.93 -4.98 37.92
N GLY A 32 4.98 -5.26 37.15
CA GLY A 32 5.74 -6.51 37.19
C GLY A 32 7.23 -6.19 36.99
N PRO A 33 8.15 -6.62 37.86
CA PRO A 33 9.57 -6.36 37.70
C PRO A 33 10.22 -7.42 36.80
N VAL A 34 11.22 -6.99 36.04
CA VAL A 34 12.14 -7.76 35.17
C VAL A 34 11.74 -7.85 33.69
N GLY A 35 12.48 -7.11 32.86
CA GLY A 35 12.80 -7.53 31.49
C GLY A 35 12.33 -6.60 30.37
N ALA A 36 13.27 -5.79 29.87
CA ALA A 36 13.26 -5.13 28.56
C ALA A 36 12.09 -4.18 28.23
N LEU A 37 12.35 -2.89 28.49
CA LEU A 37 11.80 -1.78 27.71
C LEU A 37 12.21 -1.94 26.23
N LEU A 38 11.35 -2.55 25.43
CA LEU A 38 11.22 -2.27 24.01
C LEU A 38 9.75 -1.95 23.77
N ALA A 39 9.38 -0.71 24.05
CA ALA A 39 8.16 -0.12 23.51
C ALA A 39 8.35 -0.03 22.00
N ALA A 40 8.06 -1.12 21.29
CA ALA A 40 7.75 -1.04 19.88
C ALA A 40 6.41 -0.31 19.79
N LEU A 41 6.47 1.02 19.78
CA LEU A 41 5.49 1.85 19.09
C LEU A 41 5.55 1.43 17.63
N LEU A 42 4.95 0.29 17.30
CA LEU A 42 4.58 -0.05 15.93
C LEU A 42 3.51 0.95 15.56
N ILE A 43 3.93 2.14 15.10
CA ILE A 43 3.07 2.99 14.30
C ILE A 43 2.77 2.14 13.06
N PRO A 44 1.52 1.72 12.81
CA PRO A 44 1.18 1.09 11.55
C PRO A 44 1.10 2.19 10.48
N ALA A 45 2.21 2.88 10.23
CA ALA A 45 2.38 3.80 9.11
C ALA A 45 2.68 3.04 7.81
N GLY A 46 2.79 1.70 7.84
CA GLY A 46 3.12 0.89 6.66
C GLY A 46 1.91 0.39 5.87
N VAL A 47 0.75 0.20 6.51
CA VAL A 47 -0.40 -0.44 5.84
C VAL A 47 -1.19 0.54 4.99
N ALA A 48 -1.47 1.74 5.52
CA ALA A 48 -2.24 2.75 4.79
C ALA A 48 -1.55 3.22 3.49
N HIS A 49 -0.21 3.22 3.47
CA HIS A 49 0.56 3.61 2.29
C HIS A 49 0.59 2.51 1.22
N ALA A 50 0.74 1.24 1.62
CA ALA A 50 0.67 0.11 0.68
C ALA A 50 -0.74 -0.02 0.09
N ASP A 51 -1.78 0.05 0.93
CA ASP A 51 -3.17 0.01 0.45
C ASP A 51 -3.47 1.14 -0.54
N GLN A 52 -3.01 2.37 -0.27
CA GLN A 52 -3.21 3.50 -1.18
C GLN A 52 -2.44 3.33 -2.49
N THR A 53 -1.15 2.94 -2.44
CA THR A 53 -0.35 2.64 -3.64
C THR A 53 -0.98 1.52 -4.46
N ASP A 54 -1.50 0.47 -3.83
CA ASP A 54 -2.17 -0.65 -4.49
C ASP A 54 -3.45 -0.22 -5.21
N GLN A 55 -4.26 0.63 -4.58
CA GLN A 55 -5.45 1.18 -5.20
C GLN A 55 -5.09 2.12 -6.37
N ASP A 56 -4.09 2.98 -6.20
CA ASP A 56 -3.66 3.92 -7.23
C ASP A 56 -3.07 3.19 -8.44
N PHE A 57 -2.21 2.20 -8.21
CA PHE A 57 -1.61 1.36 -9.24
C PHE A 57 -2.68 0.59 -10.02
N THR A 58 -3.60 -0.09 -9.33
CA THR A 58 -4.65 -0.87 -10.00
C THR A 58 -5.66 0.02 -10.73
N THR A 59 -5.97 1.21 -10.19
CA THR A 59 -6.81 2.21 -10.86
C THR A 59 -6.14 2.77 -12.11
N PHE A 60 -4.84 3.08 -12.03
CA PHE A 60 -4.02 3.53 -13.15
C PHE A 60 -4.07 2.49 -14.28
N LEU A 61 -3.74 1.23 -13.98
CA LEU A 61 -3.76 0.16 -14.98
C LEU A 61 -5.13 -0.04 -15.62
N GLN A 62 -6.22 -0.01 -14.83
CA GLN A 62 -7.59 -0.12 -15.35
C GLN A 62 -7.93 1.03 -16.30
N SER A 63 -7.51 2.25 -15.99
CA SER A 63 -7.73 3.42 -16.85
C SER A 63 -7.00 3.32 -18.20
N HIS A 64 -5.94 2.50 -18.26
CA HIS A 64 -5.18 2.19 -19.46
C HIS A 64 -5.53 0.82 -20.08
N GLY A 65 -6.61 0.17 -19.64
CA GLY A 65 -7.08 -1.10 -20.19
C GLY A 65 -6.21 -2.31 -19.87
N VAL A 66 -5.39 -2.24 -18.82
CA VAL A 66 -4.54 -3.34 -18.34
C VAL A 66 -5.20 -4.01 -17.14
N SER A 67 -5.48 -5.31 -17.24
CA SER A 67 -6.00 -6.10 -16.13
C SER A 67 -5.56 -7.55 -16.23
N LEU A 68 -4.92 -8.06 -15.17
CA LEU A 68 -4.46 -9.45 -15.07
C LEU A 68 -5.55 -10.41 -14.53
N GLY A 69 -6.81 -9.94 -14.48
CA GLY A 69 -7.99 -10.70 -14.07
C GLY A 69 -8.62 -10.19 -12.79
N SER A 70 -7.83 -9.97 -11.74
CA SER A 70 -8.28 -9.33 -10.49
C SER A 70 -7.20 -8.39 -9.95
N PRO A 71 -7.57 -7.35 -9.16
CA PRO A 71 -6.60 -6.44 -8.54
C PRO A 71 -5.54 -7.19 -7.73
N ALA A 72 -5.95 -8.20 -6.95
CA ALA A 72 -5.03 -9.02 -6.17
C ALA A 72 -4.01 -9.80 -7.05
N MET A 73 -4.43 -10.28 -8.22
CA MET A 73 -3.51 -10.94 -9.16
C MET A 73 -2.54 -9.94 -9.80
N THR A 74 -3.03 -8.73 -10.12
CA THR A 74 -2.21 -7.65 -10.65
C THR A 74 -1.12 -7.22 -9.66
N LEU A 75 -1.48 -7.05 -8.38
CA LEU A 75 -0.53 -6.70 -7.32
C LEU A 75 0.47 -7.84 -7.06
N LYS A 76 0.00 -9.09 -7.07
CA LYS A 76 0.89 -10.25 -6.96
C LYS A 76 1.91 -10.30 -8.09
N ALA A 77 1.50 -10.00 -9.32
CA ALA A 77 2.42 -9.92 -10.46
C ALA A 77 3.43 -8.78 -10.29
N ALA A 78 2.98 -7.59 -9.88
CA ALA A 78 3.85 -6.43 -9.63
C ALA A 78 4.93 -6.73 -8.57
N HIS A 79 4.56 -7.43 -7.49
CA HIS A 79 5.51 -7.87 -6.48
C HIS A 79 6.43 -9.02 -6.94
N ALA A 80 5.92 -9.93 -7.79
CA ALA A 80 6.72 -11.04 -8.32
C ALA A 80 7.87 -10.53 -9.18
N MET A 81 7.64 -9.46 -9.97
CA MET A 81 8.69 -8.84 -10.76
C MET A 81 9.93 -8.46 -9.95
N CYS A 82 9.75 -7.95 -8.72
CA CYS A 82 10.91 -7.62 -7.88
C CYS A 82 11.77 -8.86 -7.58
N GLN A 83 11.13 -10.02 -7.39
CA GLN A 83 11.82 -11.29 -7.16
C GLN A 83 12.58 -11.75 -8.40
N ASP A 84 12.00 -11.53 -9.58
CA ASP A 84 12.64 -11.86 -10.85
C ASP A 84 13.83 -10.93 -11.12
N LEU A 85 13.69 -9.63 -10.88
CA LEU A 85 14.80 -8.67 -10.96
C LEU A 85 15.92 -8.99 -9.96
N ASP A 86 15.58 -9.38 -8.73
CA ASP A 86 16.56 -9.86 -7.73
C ASP A 86 17.25 -11.16 -8.15
N ALA A 87 16.57 -12.03 -8.90
CA ALA A 87 17.12 -13.26 -9.46
C ALA A 87 18.00 -13.02 -10.70
N GLY A 88 18.08 -11.78 -11.20
CA GLY A 88 18.90 -11.38 -12.33
C GLY A 88 18.16 -11.34 -13.67
N TYR A 89 16.84 -11.45 -13.68
CA TYR A 89 16.03 -11.13 -14.86
C TYR A 89 16.03 -9.62 -15.12
N THR A 90 15.78 -9.22 -16.36
CA THR A 90 15.69 -7.80 -16.73
C THR A 90 14.22 -7.37 -16.87
N GLU A 91 13.95 -6.07 -16.74
CA GLU A 91 12.62 -5.50 -17.02
C GLU A 91 12.12 -5.89 -18.43
N LYS A 92 13.02 -6.00 -19.40
CA LYS A 92 12.69 -6.46 -20.76
C LYS A 92 12.19 -7.91 -20.74
N ASP A 93 12.79 -8.78 -19.93
CA ASP A 93 12.35 -10.17 -19.82
C ASP A 93 10.95 -10.27 -19.21
N GLU A 94 10.62 -9.41 -18.24
CA GLU A 94 9.26 -9.30 -17.69
C GLU A 94 8.25 -8.79 -18.74
N VAL A 95 8.63 -7.80 -19.55
CA VAL A 95 7.80 -7.34 -20.68
C VAL A 95 7.54 -8.46 -21.69
N ASP A 96 8.59 -9.20 -22.05
CA ASP A 96 8.50 -10.33 -22.98
C ASP A 96 7.61 -11.45 -22.42
N GLN A 97 7.67 -11.71 -21.10
CA GLN A 97 6.79 -12.68 -20.43
C GLN A 97 5.33 -12.26 -20.45
N LEU A 98 5.02 -11.00 -20.12
CA LEU A 98 3.63 -10.49 -20.07
C LEU A 98 2.98 -10.45 -21.46
N THR A 99 3.76 -10.09 -22.48
CA THR A 99 3.31 -10.06 -23.87
C THR A 99 3.19 -11.47 -24.46
N GLY A 100 4.15 -12.37 -24.19
CA GLY A 100 4.12 -13.76 -24.63
C GLY A 100 3.00 -14.60 -24.00
N ALA A 101 2.48 -14.18 -22.84
CA ALA A 101 1.35 -14.81 -22.18
C ALA A 101 -0.02 -14.26 -22.62
N ASP A 102 -0.07 -13.42 -23.66
CA ASP A 102 -1.27 -12.74 -24.17
C ASP A 102 -2.04 -11.96 -23.08
N ARG A 103 -1.34 -11.49 -22.04
CA ARG A 103 -1.95 -10.75 -20.92
C ARG A 103 -2.16 -9.28 -21.23
N MET A 104 -1.28 -8.72 -22.05
CA MET A 104 -1.32 -7.32 -22.46
C MET A 104 -0.43 -7.10 -23.70
N ASN A 105 -0.64 -6.01 -24.42
CA ASN A 105 0.24 -5.65 -25.53
C ASN A 105 1.57 -5.05 -25.04
N GLN A 106 2.54 -4.92 -25.94
CA GLN A 106 3.89 -4.47 -25.56
C GLN A 106 3.96 -3.09 -24.90
N PRO A 107 3.25 -2.04 -25.40
CA PRO A 107 3.16 -0.76 -24.69
C PRO A 107 2.58 -0.88 -23.27
N GLN A 108 1.56 -1.71 -23.10
CA GLN A 108 0.93 -1.95 -21.80
C GLN A 108 1.87 -2.69 -20.84
N ALA A 109 2.61 -3.69 -21.33
CA ALA A 109 3.60 -4.42 -20.54
C ALA A 109 4.73 -3.52 -20.08
N GLN A 110 5.27 -2.67 -20.96
CA GLN A 110 6.32 -1.71 -20.59
C GLN A 110 5.85 -0.73 -19.51
N MET A 111 4.62 -0.22 -19.64
CA MET A 111 4.02 0.66 -18.66
C MET A 111 3.76 -0.06 -17.32
N PHE A 112 3.20 -1.28 -17.36
CA PHE A 112 3.00 -2.10 -16.18
C PHE A 112 4.33 -2.34 -15.44
N VAL A 113 5.36 -2.77 -16.18
CA VAL A 113 6.66 -3.11 -15.63
C VAL A 113 7.36 -1.90 -15.01
N GLY A 114 7.34 -0.76 -15.71
CA GLY A 114 7.94 0.47 -15.21
C GLY A 114 7.24 1.01 -13.95
N ALA A 115 5.91 1.04 -13.94
CA ALA A 115 5.14 1.47 -12.77
C ALA A 115 5.32 0.50 -11.59
N ALA A 116 5.29 -0.81 -11.84
CA ALA A 116 5.48 -1.81 -10.79
C ALA A 116 6.87 -1.71 -10.15
N THR A 117 7.91 -1.58 -10.97
CA THR A 117 9.30 -1.44 -10.46
C THR A 117 9.48 -0.14 -9.68
N ALA A 118 8.84 0.94 -10.11
CA ALA A 118 8.90 2.24 -9.44
C ALA A 118 8.28 2.22 -8.04
N ASP A 119 7.11 1.58 -7.90
CA ASP A 119 6.33 1.62 -6.67
C ASP A 119 6.66 0.46 -5.72
N TYR A 120 7.03 -0.72 -6.24
CA TYR A 120 7.21 -1.95 -5.45
C TYR A 120 8.65 -2.44 -5.34
N CYS A 121 9.57 -2.02 -6.22
CA CYS A 121 10.96 -2.50 -6.23
C CYS A 121 11.98 -1.39 -5.88
N PRO A 122 12.02 -0.89 -4.63
CA PRO A 122 12.85 0.27 -4.25
C PRO A 122 14.36 0.02 -4.33
N GLU A 123 14.83 -1.24 -4.33
CA GLU A 123 16.25 -1.55 -4.56
C GLU A 123 16.63 -1.51 -6.05
N HIS A 124 15.66 -1.71 -6.95
CA HIS A 124 15.82 -1.62 -8.40
C HIS A 124 15.45 -0.23 -8.94
N HIS A 125 14.83 0.61 -8.10
CA HIS A 125 14.50 2.00 -8.41
C HIS A 125 15.46 2.96 -7.69
N PRO A 126 16.27 3.78 -8.38
CA PRO A 126 17.40 4.51 -7.79
C PRO A 126 17.06 5.65 -6.79
N ALA A 127 15.85 5.72 -6.22
CA ALA A 127 15.39 6.86 -5.41
C ALA A 127 15.28 6.63 -3.90
N SER A 128 15.64 5.47 -3.34
CA SER A 128 15.40 5.18 -1.91
C SER A 128 16.58 4.63 -1.11
N LYS A 129 17.81 5.05 -1.43
CA LYS A 129 18.89 5.05 -0.43
C LYS A 129 19.16 6.47 0.06
N PRO A 130 18.64 6.89 1.23
CA PRO A 130 19.38 7.87 2.00
C PRO A 130 20.72 7.21 2.36
N LYS A 131 21.78 7.60 1.64
CA LYS A 131 23.15 7.25 2.03
C LYS A 131 23.39 7.89 3.39
N GLY A 132 23.19 7.11 4.45
CA GLY A 132 23.63 7.47 5.79
C GLY A 132 25.09 7.88 5.74
N LYS A 133 25.37 9.11 6.16
CA LYS A 133 26.70 9.58 6.51
C LYS A 133 26.81 9.57 8.02
#